data_AF-A0A973I4D9-F1
#
_entry.id   AF-A0A973I4D9-F1
#
_cell.length_a   1.000
_cell.length_b   1.000
_cell.length_c   1.000
_cell.angle_alpha   90.00
_cell.angle_beta   90.00
_cell.angle_gamma   90.00
#
_symmetry.space_group_name_H-M   'P 1'
#
loop_
_entity.id
_entity.type
_entity.pdbx_description
1 polymer ?
#
loop_
_entity_poly.entity_id
_entity_poly.type
_entity_poly.pdbx_seq_one_letter_code
_entity_poly.pdbx_strand_id
1 'polypeptide(L)' 'MNQVNKLQTLNIVCPQCGNKQLRTAQWLTEHQLIECHCGTSTHTSDLEQLANQAVNELD' A
#
# COMPACT_ATOMS: atom_id res chain seq x y z
N MET A 1 4.14 15.33 8.86
CA MET A 1 3.09 14.29 9.04
C MET A 1 2.79 14.15 10.53
N ASN A 2 1.56 14.44 10.96
CA ASN A 2 1.12 14.26 12.36
C ASN A 2 1.18 12.78 12.76
N GLN A 3 1.46 12.48 14.04
CA GLN A 3 1.52 11.11 14.58
C GLN A 3 0.23 10.30 14.31
N VAL A 4 -0.92 10.97 14.14
CA VAL A 4 -2.19 10.35 13.77
C VAL A 4 -2.10 9.63 12.42
N ASN A 5 -1.37 10.17 11.44
CA ASN A 5 -1.23 9.54 10.13
C ASN A 5 -0.43 8.23 10.20
N LYS A 6 0.44 8.05 11.20
CA LYS A 6 1.25 6.83 11.34
C LYS A 6 0.41 5.59 11.68
N LEU A 7 -0.66 5.79 12.44
CA LEU A 7 -1.58 4.74 12.87
C LEU A 7 -2.74 4.51 11.90
N GLN A 8 -2.86 5.33 10.85
CA GLN A 8 -3.88 5.10 9.83
C GLN A 8 -3.59 3.78 9.13
N THR A 9 -4.57 2.88 9.20
CA THR A 9 -4.55 1.60 8.50
C THR A 9 -4.98 1.82 7.06
N LEU A 10 -4.11 1.42 6.15
CA LEU A 10 -4.33 1.45 4.72
C LEU A 10 -4.69 0.04 4.26
N ASN A 11 -5.67 -0.03 3.38
CA ASN A 11 -6.06 -1.27 2.74
C ASN A 11 -5.32 -1.36 1.41
N ILE A 12 -4.30 -2.21 1.37
CA ILE A 12 -3.42 -2.35 0.24
C ILE A 12 -3.90 -3.53 -0.60
N VAL A 13 -4.14 -3.28 -1.88
CA VAL A 13 -4.52 -4.31 -2.83
C VAL A 13 -3.27 -4.78 -3.54
N CYS A 14 -2.94 -6.06 -3.42
CA CYS A 14 -1.85 -6.68 -4.16
C CYS A 14 -2.19 -6.69 -5.66
N PRO A 15 -1.41 -6.00 -6.52
CA PRO A 15 -1.75 -5.85 -7.94
C PRO A 15 -1.78 -7.18 -8.70
N GLN A 16 -0.98 -8.16 -8.27
CA GLN A 16 -0.85 -9.46 -8.95
C GLN A 16 -2.01 -10.43 -8.67
N CYS A 17 -2.69 -10.31 -7.52
CA CYS A 17 -3.69 -11.30 -7.11
C CYS A 17 -4.95 -10.71 -6.47
N GLY A 18 -5.06 -9.38 -6.40
CA GLY A 18 -6.21 -8.67 -5.84
C GLY A 18 -6.41 -8.87 -4.32
N ASN A 19 -5.50 -9.60 -3.66
CA ASN A 19 -5.59 -9.82 -2.22
C ASN A 19 -5.41 -8.50 -1.47
N LYS A 20 -6.29 -8.29 -0.50
CA LYS A 20 -6.31 -7.08 0.32
C LYS A 20 -5.54 -7.34 1.62
N GLN A 21 -4.67 -6.42 1.97
CA GLN A 21 -3.92 -6.46 3.22
C GLN A 21 -4.09 -5.16 3.98
N LEU A 22 -4.41 -5.28 5.27
CA LEU A 22 -4.40 -4.14 6.17
C LEU A 22 -2.98 -3.95 6.72
N ARG A 23 -2.41 -2.76 6.50
CA ARG A 23 -1.12 -2.34 7.06
C ARG A 23 -1.22 -0.90 7.53
N THR A 24 -0.42 -0.51 8.52
CA THR A 24 -0.36 0.90 8.94
C THR A 24 0.50 1.71 7.98
N ALA A 25 0.23 3.00 7.85
CA ALA A 25 1.06 3.89 7.05
C ALA A 25 2.53 3.92 7.54
N GLN A 26 2.74 3.78 8.85
CA GLN A 26 4.08 3.62 9.41
C GLN A 26 4.77 2.35 8.90
N TRP A 27 4.08 1.23 8.87
CA TRP A 27 4.65 -0.03 8.39
C TRP A 27 5.15 0.08 6.94
N LEU A 28 4.43 0.80 6.08
CA LEU A 28 4.85 1.07 4.69
C LEU A 28 6.08 1.98 4.58
N THR A 29 6.28 2.85 5.56
CA THR A 29 7.47 3.72 5.59
C THR A 29 8.69 2.92 6.06
N GLU A 30 8.47 1.88 6.87
CA GLU A 30 9.51 1.01 7.42
C GLU A 30 9.83 -0.20 6.50
N HIS A 31 8.86 -0.65 5.70
CA HIS A 31 8.98 -1.82 4.82
C HIS A 31 8.81 -1.41 3.37
N GLN A 32 9.84 -1.63 2.56
CA GLN A 32 9.81 -1.34 1.12
C GLN A 32 9.15 -2.43 0.29
N LEU A 33 8.99 -3.63 0.86
CA LEU A 33 8.48 -4.81 0.17
C LEU A 33 7.25 -5.35 0.91
N ILE A 34 6.20 -5.69 0.16
CA ILE A 34 5.00 -6.33 0.66
C ILE A 34 4.91 -7.71 0.07
N GLU A 35 4.97 -8.72 0.93
CA GLU A 35 4.65 -10.09 0.56
C GLU A 35 3.13 -10.28 0.56
N CYS A 36 2.59 -10.59 -0.61
CA CYS A 36 1.22 -10.92 -0.85
C CYS A 36 0.92 -12.35 -0.44
N HIS A 37 -0.27 -12.61 0.12
CA HIS A 37 -0.71 -13.97 0.47
C HIS A 37 -0.74 -14.95 -0.71
N CYS A 38 -0.72 -14.44 -1.94
CA CYS A 38 -0.59 -15.26 -3.15
C CYS A 38 0.86 -15.67 -3.47
N GLY A 39 1.82 -15.37 -2.61
CA GLY A 39 3.24 -15.70 -2.78
C GLY A 39 4.02 -14.71 -3.66
N THR A 40 3.40 -13.62 -4.10
CA THR A 40 4.07 -12.56 -4.85
C THR A 40 4.57 -11.47 -3.91
N SER A 41 5.62 -10.75 -4.32
CA SER A 41 6.09 -9.57 -3.61
C SER A 41 5.83 -8.33 -4.46
N THR A 42 5.47 -7.22 -3.83
CA THR A 42 5.25 -5.92 -4.50
C THR A 42 6.00 -4.84 -3.74
N HIS A 43 6.66 -3.93 -4.46
CA HIS A 43 7.34 -2.81 -3.82
C HIS A 43 6.31 -1.75 -3.39
N THR A 44 6.53 -1.11 -2.25
CA THR A 44 5.65 -0.03 -1.79
C THR A 44 5.65 1.16 -2.76
N SER A 45 6.74 1.37 -3.50
CA SER A 45 6.81 2.37 -4.57
C SER A 45 5.80 2.11 -5.70
N ASP A 46 5.53 0.84 -6.03
CA ASP A 46 4.49 0.49 -7.02
C ASP A 46 3.09 0.84 -6.51
N LEU A 47 2.88 0.74 -5.19
CA LEU A 47 1.61 1.10 -4.55
C LEU A 47 1.39 2.60 -4.49
N GLU A 48 2.44 3.39 -4.25
CA GLU A 48 2.36 4.85 -4.35
C GLU A 48 2.00 5.29 -5.77
N GLN A 49 2.59 4.66 -6.79
CA GLN A 49 2.20 4.93 -8.17
C GLN A 49 0.74 4.55 -8.44
N LEU A 50 0.29 3.37 -8.00
CA LEU A 50 -1.09 2.93 -8.15
C LEU A 50 -2.08 3.85 -7.41
N ALA A 51 -1.74 4.30 -6.21
CA ALA A 51 -2.56 5.24 -5.45
C ALA A 51 -2.66 6.60 -6.14
N ASN A 52 -1.55 7.14 -6.65
CA ASN A 52 -1.55 8.39 -7.40
C ASN A 52 -2.30 8.27 -8.73
N GLN A 53 -2.19 7.13 -9.42
CA GLN A 53 -2.98 6.86 -10.63
C GLN A 53 -4.47 6.80 -10.32
N ALA A 54 -4.87 6.08 -9.27
CA ALA A 54 -6.29 5.98 -8.88
C ALA A 54 -6.88 7.33 -8.44
N VAL A 55 -6.10 8.21 -7.81
CA VAL A 55 -6.53 9.57 -7.48
C VAL A 55 -6.63 10.44 -8.73
N ASN A 56 -5.69 10.33 -9.67
CA ASN A 56 -5.73 11.09 -10.93
C ASN A 56 -6.84 10.65 -11.88
N GLU A 57 -7.34 9.41 -11.82
CA GLU A 57 -8.49 8.96 -12.62
C GLU A 57 -9.85 9.39 -12.03
N LEU A 58 -9.86 9.99 -10.84
CA LEU A 58 -11.06 10.51 -10.18
C LEU A 58 -11.26 12.02 -10.37
N ASP A 59 -10.36 12.71 -11.09
CA ASP A 59 -10.45 14.14 -11.42
C ASP A 59 -10.96 14.39 -12.85
#